data_AF-A0A1I2MIC3-F1
#
_entry.id   AF-A0A1I2MIC3-F1
#
_cell.length_a   1.000
_cell.length_b   1.000
_cell.length_c   1.000
_cell.angle_alpha   90.00
_cell.angle_beta   90.00
_cell.angle_gamma   90.00
#
_symmetry.space_group_name_H-M   'P 1'
#
loop_
_entity.id
_entity.type
_entity.pdbx_description
1 polymer ?
#
loop_
_entity_poly.entity_id
_entity_poly.type
_entity_poly.pdbx_seq_one_letter_code
_entity_poly.pdbx_strand_id
1 'polypeptide(L)'
;MSERGTRVLPHTGLLPIADRELPVEIKTLAELQAPDGMTLAFGPLGLGLGVSLTPEAAAQFQQELLADCELVPAVAGATRAAFDRLRGAFAYGVLSYDLFTVVHDLALLVRERALRDRFMEWCGGTVTFEDAAGGKPARTCDVASYDDVLGMVRRLHSKKGGPVWRLHVNGRQIKFNGMLAHLNAWARAAELLRGQRARRIETIWCEQRNFVAHGASGVETPVEAARALRNLAEYINQLWGKPTPGGRHYPGPVPRRVVALSWSSTGNRCVWPLDALRNPNEAAGEQERFLLVRAVAGHETVPTDPELLEYDARFETTRYPADYLWGPGTRKGALDWLEANEHGDDAVDTVDRTLLVREHEGTVYLPMRPEVAAGIRREHQAGRWHAVRADAPSDAFNHARGAAAGDGHGSPGVDCPAGGCAVHVLATGNLRHVLAAIAPGDRALPPVQPPRAFMPPRFTLTDRF
;
A
#
# COMPACT_ATOMS: atom_id res chain seq x y z
N MET A 1 23.30 20.34 77.64
CA MET A 1 23.64 20.75 76.26
C MET A 1 24.63 19.74 75.74
N SER A 2 24.18 18.81 74.89
CA SER A 2 24.98 17.73 74.31
C SER A 2 24.78 17.79 72.81
N GLU A 3 25.82 18.19 72.09
CA GLU A 3 25.83 18.33 70.64
C GLU A 3 25.66 16.96 69.97
N ARG A 4 24.71 16.88 69.04
CA ARG A 4 24.51 15.73 68.17
C ARG A 4 25.49 15.84 67.02
N GLY A 5 26.50 14.97 67.01
CA GLY A 5 27.38 14.76 65.87
C GLY A 5 26.64 14.08 64.73
N THR A 6 26.49 14.78 63.61
CA THR A 6 25.98 14.29 62.33
C THR A 6 26.92 13.22 61.78
N ARG A 7 26.47 11.95 61.73
CA ARG A 7 27.18 10.89 61.00
C ARG A 7 26.99 11.10 59.50
N VAL A 8 28.04 11.56 58.84
CA VAL A 8 28.19 11.50 57.38
C VAL A 8 28.44 10.02 57.01
N LEU A 9 27.56 9.45 56.19
CA LEU A 9 27.78 8.14 55.59
C LEU A 9 28.97 8.24 54.61
N PRO A 10 29.95 7.33 54.64
CA PRO A 10 31.06 7.37 53.69
C PRO A 10 30.53 7.11 52.28
N HIS A 11 30.90 7.99 51.34
CA HIS A 11 30.84 7.74 49.91
C HIS A 11 31.48 6.36 49.64
N THR A 12 30.67 5.40 49.22
CA THR A 12 31.15 4.16 48.59
C THR A 12 31.95 4.55 47.36
N GLY A 13 33.27 4.56 47.52
CA GLY A 13 34.22 4.69 46.42
C GLY A 13 33.94 3.60 45.40
N LEU A 14 33.78 4.03 44.14
CA LEU A 14 33.96 3.17 42.98
C LEU A 14 35.30 2.47 43.15
N LEU A 15 35.28 1.14 43.28
CA LEU A 15 36.50 0.34 43.24
C LEU A 15 37.17 0.61 41.89
N PRO A 16 38.48 0.94 41.86
CA PRO A 16 39.19 1.05 40.60
C PRO A 16 39.17 -0.32 39.93
N ILE A 17 38.62 -0.36 38.71
CA ILE A 17 38.76 -1.52 37.82
C ILE A 17 40.25 -1.58 37.48
N ALA A 18 40.99 -2.37 38.26
CA ALA A 18 42.41 -2.59 38.06
C ALA A 18 42.66 -3.08 36.63
N ASP A 19 43.75 -2.58 36.04
CA ASP A 19 44.28 -2.81 34.70
C ASP A 19 44.19 -4.28 34.26
N ARG A 20 43.03 -4.68 33.77
CA ARG A 20 42.87 -5.81 32.89
C ARG A 20 43.08 -5.25 31.50
N GLU A 21 44.06 -5.76 30.76
CA GLU A 21 44.13 -5.57 29.32
C GLU A 21 42.84 -6.14 28.72
N LEU A 22 41.83 -5.28 28.63
CA LEU A 22 40.61 -5.60 27.94
C LEU A 22 40.94 -5.49 26.45
N PRO A 23 40.64 -6.52 25.63
CA PRO A 23 40.94 -6.53 24.20
C PRO A 23 40.10 -5.52 23.39
N VAL A 24 39.46 -4.56 24.08
CA VAL A 24 38.55 -3.57 23.51
C VAL A 24 38.90 -2.22 24.13
N GLU A 25 39.20 -1.25 23.28
CA GLU A 25 39.41 0.14 23.67
C GLU A 25 38.09 0.71 24.24
N ILE A 26 38.10 1.08 25.52
CA ILE A 26 36.94 1.67 26.19
C ILE A 26 36.85 3.13 25.79
N LYS A 27 35.81 3.47 25.02
CA LYS A 27 35.49 4.84 24.66
C LYS A 27 35.01 5.65 25.87
N THR A 28 35.44 6.90 25.95
CA THR A 28 34.90 7.91 26.86
C THR A 28 33.49 8.32 26.48
N LEU A 29 32.74 8.92 27.41
CA LEU A 29 31.40 9.44 27.11
C LEU A 29 31.42 10.51 26.00
N ALA A 30 32.45 11.37 25.98
CA ALA A 30 32.60 12.40 24.94
C ALA A 30 32.78 11.79 23.55
N GLU A 31 33.54 10.70 23.43
CA GLU A 31 33.71 9.97 22.17
C GLU A 31 32.42 9.25 21.74
N LEU A 32 31.61 8.76 22.68
CA LEU A 32 30.30 8.17 22.39
C LEU A 32 29.24 9.21 21.98
N GLN A 33 29.43 10.48 22.36
CA GLN A 33 28.57 11.60 22.00
C GLN A 33 29.02 12.32 20.72
N ALA A 34 30.20 11.99 20.19
CA ALA A 34 30.67 12.55 18.95
C ALA A 34 29.79 12.09 17.77
N PRO A 35 29.36 13.01 16.89
CA PRO A 35 28.55 12.66 15.74
C PRO A 35 29.35 11.81 14.75
N ASP A 36 28.66 10.87 14.12
CA ASP A 36 29.23 10.02 13.10
C ASP A 36 29.38 10.80 11.78
N GLY A 37 30.62 10.93 11.30
CA GLY A 37 30.94 11.72 10.12
C GLY A 37 30.28 11.24 8.82
N MET A 38 29.99 9.94 8.69
CA MET A 38 29.28 9.39 7.53
C MET A 38 27.81 9.81 7.56
N THR A 39 27.20 9.83 8.74
CA THR A 39 25.81 10.29 8.91
C THR A 39 25.65 11.76 8.54
N LEU A 40 26.63 12.61 8.91
CA LEU A 40 26.59 14.04 8.59
C LEU A 40 26.60 14.34 7.08
N ALA A 41 27.06 13.40 6.24
CA ALA A 41 27.06 13.56 4.79
C ALA A 41 25.67 13.36 4.15
N PHE A 42 24.65 12.90 4.89
CA PHE A 42 23.30 12.71 4.37
C PHE A 42 22.40 13.91 4.69
N GLY A 43 21.82 14.51 3.65
CA GLY A 43 20.86 15.60 3.76
C GLY A 43 19.63 15.43 2.84
N PRO A 44 18.81 16.48 2.68
CA PRO A 44 17.56 16.42 1.90
C PRO A 44 17.72 15.98 0.44
N LEU A 45 18.89 16.20 -0.15
CA LEU A 45 19.22 15.80 -1.53
C LEU A 45 19.92 14.44 -1.61
N GLY A 46 19.99 13.69 -0.51
CA GLY A 46 20.71 12.41 -0.41
C GLY A 46 22.15 12.59 0.08
N LEU A 47 23.06 11.77 -0.45
CA LEU A 47 24.48 11.79 -0.09
C LEU A 47 25.18 13.02 -0.69
N GLY A 48 25.64 13.92 0.18
CA GLY A 48 26.45 15.09 -0.19
C GLY A 48 27.90 14.70 -0.42
N LEU A 49 28.37 14.77 -1.67
CA LEU A 49 29.79 14.62 -1.98
C LEU A 49 30.51 15.93 -1.62
N GLY A 50 31.11 15.98 -0.43
CA GLY A 50 31.86 17.15 0.06
C GLY A 50 31.01 18.23 0.74
N VAL A 51 29.75 17.93 1.05
CA VAL A 51 28.87 18.78 1.87
C VAL A 51 28.37 17.95 3.05
N SER A 52 28.59 18.45 4.26
CA SER A 52 28.11 17.83 5.49
C SER A 52 27.19 18.79 6.24
N LEU A 53 26.13 18.25 6.82
CA LEU A 53 25.29 18.97 7.78
C LEU A 53 26.06 19.20 9.08
N THR A 54 25.68 20.24 9.82
CA THR A 54 26.08 20.32 11.24
C THR A 54 25.40 19.18 12.01
N PRO A 55 25.96 18.76 13.17
CA PRO A 55 25.35 17.72 13.99
C PRO A 55 23.89 18.02 14.37
N GLU A 56 23.58 19.28 14.70
CA GLU A 56 22.22 19.72 15.05
C GLU A 56 21.29 19.66 13.84
N ALA A 57 21.75 20.11 12.67
CA ALA A 57 20.97 20.04 11.44
C ALA A 57 20.73 18.59 11.00
N ALA A 58 21.72 17.70 11.17
CA ALA A 58 21.56 16.27 10.92
C ALA A 58 20.52 15.66 11.88
N ALA A 59 20.62 15.93 13.19
CA ALA A 59 19.67 15.45 14.19
C ALA A 59 18.24 15.94 13.93
N GLN A 60 18.09 17.22 13.56
CA GLN A 60 16.79 17.77 13.16
C GLN A 60 16.26 17.08 11.92
N PHE A 61 17.07 17.00 10.85
CA PHE A 61 16.69 16.37 9.59
C PHE A 61 16.24 14.91 9.78
N GLN A 62 17.00 14.10 10.52
CA GLN A 62 16.63 12.71 10.77
C GLN A 62 15.30 12.59 11.55
N GLN A 63 15.04 13.48 12.52
CA GLN A 63 13.77 13.46 13.25
C GLN A 63 12.59 13.91 12.39
N GLU A 64 12.78 14.93 11.55
CA GLU A 64 11.78 15.42 10.59
C GLU A 64 11.38 14.35 9.58
N LEU A 65 12.33 13.50 9.16
CA LEU A 65 12.05 12.35 8.28
C LEU A 65 11.04 11.36 8.86
N LEU A 66 10.73 11.40 10.16
CA LEU A 66 9.77 10.50 10.81
C LEU A 66 8.70 11.23 11.63
N ALA A 67 8.60 12.56 11.51
CA ALA A 67 7.72 13.36 12.36
C ALA A 67 6.25 12.99 12.22
N ASP A 68 5.81 12.69 10.99
CA ASP A 68 4.46 12.27 10.61
C ASP A 68 4.20 10.76 10.73
N CYS A 69 5.20 9.97 11.18
CA CYS A 69 5.13 8.52 11.25
C CYS A 69 4.47 8.04 12.54
N GLU A 70 3.16 8.24 12.68
CA GLU A 70 2.42 7.88 13.89
C GLU A 70 1.62 6.58 13.75
N LEU A 71 1.55 5.82 14.85
CA LEU A 71 0.69 4.64 14.94
C LEU A 71 -0.67 5.00 15.53
N VAL A 72 -1.75 4.44 14.97
CA VAL A 72 -3.12 4.68 15.47
C VAL A 72 -3.31 4.21 16.91
N PRO A 73 -4.06 4.93 17.77
CA PRO A 73 -4.15 4.63 19.20
C PRO A 73 -4.54 3.19 19.55
N ALA A 74 -5.31 2.53 18.69
CA ALA A 74 -5.78 1.16 18.87
C ALA A 74 -4.68 0.08 18.77
N VAL A 75 -3.49 0.41 18.25
CA VAL A 75 -2.38 -0.56 18.13
C VAL A 75 -1.97 -1.09 19.49
N ALA A 76 -1.81 -2.41 19.59
CA ALA A 76 -1.37 -3.10 20.80
C ALA A 76 -0.12 -2.45 21.42
N GLY A 77 -0.13 -2.28 22.75
CA GLY A 77 0.92 -1.57 23.48
C GLY A 77 2.33 -2.13 23.28
N ALA A 78 2.47 -3.45 23.13
CA ALA A 78 3.76 -4.09 22.89
C ALA A 78 4.33 -3.75 21.50
N THR A 79 3.49 -3.78 20.45
CA THR A 79 3.86 -3.35 19.09
C THR A 79 4.20 -1.86 19.05
N ARG A 80 3.39 -1.01 19.68
CA ARG A 80 3.66 0.43 19.79
C ARG A 80 5.02 0.70 20.46
N ALA A 81 5.25 0.12 21.63
CA ALA A 81 6.50 0.30 22.35
C ALA A 81 7.71 -0.20 21.54
N ALA A 82 7.57 -1.25 20.74
CA ALA A 82 8.63 -1.72 19.85
C ALA A 82 8.91 -0.72 18.72
N PHE A 83 7.87 -0.19 18.08
CA PHE A 83 8.01 0.84 17.05
C PHE A 83 8.63 2.13 17.59
N ASP A 84 8.19 2.61 18.75
CA ASP A 84 8.71 3.84 19.38
C ASP A 84 10.19 3.69 19.76
N ARG A 85 10.61 2.50 20.20
CA ARG A 85 12.04 2.19 20.41
C ARG A 85 12.85 2.31 19.12
N LEU A 86 12.33 1.87 17.99
CA LEU A 86 13.03 2.00 16.70
C LEU A 86 13.09 3.45 16.23
N ARG A 87 12.02 4.25 16.44
CA ARG A 87 12.06 5.70 16.19
C ARG A 87 13.14 6.39 17.02
N GLY A 88 13.25 6.02 18.31
CA GLY A 88 14.31 6.52 19.18
C GLY A 88 15.71 6.12 18.69
N ALA A 89 15.92 4.83 18.41
CA ALA A 89 17.20 4.33 17.89
C ALA A 89 17.60 5.00 16.56
N PHE A 90 16.64 5.26 15.68
CA PHE A 90 16.87 5.99 14.43
C PHE A 90 17.39 7.40 14.68
N ALA A 91 16.79 8.13 15.62
CA ALA A 91 17.25 9.48 15.96
C ALA A 91 18.70 9.47 16.51
N TYR A 92 19.08 8.43 17.25
CA TYR A 92 20.46 8.23 17.71
C TYR A 92 21.44 7.80 16.61
N GLY A 93 20.98 7.48 15.40
CA GLY A 93 21.84 7.15 14.27
C GLY A 93 22.82 8.26 13.88
N VAL A 94 22.55 9.51 14.26
CA VAL A 94 23.50 10.63 14.12
C VAL A 94 24.81 10.40 14.89
N LEU A 95 24.78 9.60 15.96
CA LEU A 95 25.96 9.25 16.75
C LEU A 95 26.64 7.96 16.29
N SER A 96 25.95 7.14 15.50
CA SER A 96 26.46 5.86 15.00
C SER A 96 25.70 5.42 13.76
N TYR A 97 26.39 5.44 12.61
CA TYR A 97 25.78 5.10 11.32
C TYR A 97 25.18 3.68 11.29
N ASP A 98 25.82 2.72 11.99
CA ASP A 98 25.38 1.33 12.04
C ASP A 98 23.97 1.16 12.63
N LEU A 99 23.49 2.12 13.43
CA LEU A 99 22.13 2.08 13.97
C LEU A 99 21.07 2.15 12.87
N PHE A 100 21.34 2.73 11.70
CA PHE A 100 20.38 2.73 10.59
C PHE A 100 20.15 1.31 10.05
N THR A 101 21.20 0.52 9.94
CA THR A 101 21.12 -0.91 9.61
C THR A 101 20.34 -1.68 10.66
N VAL A 102 20.66 -1.48 11.94
CA VAL A 102 19.96 -2.13 13.05
C VAL A 102 18.46 -1.79 13.04
N VAL A 103 18.12 -0.52 12.83
CA VAL A 103 16.73 -0.06 12.75
C VAL A 103 15.99 -0.70 11.58
N HIS A 104 16.61 -0.73 10.40
CA HIS A 104 16.03 -1.35 9.21
C HIS A 104 15.70 -2.83 9.47
N ASP A 105 16.67 -3.59 9.99
CA ASP A 105 16.52 -5.03 10.23
C ASP A 105 15.51 -5.34 11.34
N LEU A 106 15.55 -4.58 12.44
CA LEU A 106 14.57 -4.74 13.51
C LEU A 106 13.17 -4.34 13.07
N ALA A 107 13.00 -3.41 12.12
CA ALA A 107 11.69 -3.08 11.57
C ALA A 107 11.02 -4.29 10.90
N LEU A 108 11.80 -5.15 10.23
CA LEU A 108 11.30 -6.40 9.65
C LEU A 108 10.79 -7.37 10.73
N LEU A 109 11.44 -7.42 11.90
CA LEU A 109 11.02 -8.25 13.04
C LEU A 109 9.78 -7.67 13.74
N VAL A 110 9.70 -6.35 13.90
CA VAL A 110 8.53 -5.68 14.48
C VAL A 110 7.29 -5.88 13.60
N ARG A 111 7.44 -5.99 12.28
CA ARG A 111 6.33 -6.34 11.37
C ARG A 111 5.67 -7.67 11.76
N GLU A 112 6.47 -8.70 12.01
CA GLU A 112 5.94 -9.98 12.46
C GLU A 112 5.30 -9.90 13.84
N ARG A 113 5.89 -9.12 14.76
CA ARG A 113 5.29 -8.88 16.07
C ARG A 113 3.89 -8.27 15.93
N ALA A 114 3.74 -7.27 15.08
CA ALA A 114 2.45 -6.62 14.82
C ALA A 114 1.41 -7.60 14.27
N LEU A 115 1.80 -8.48 13.35
CA LEU A 115 0.93 -9.56 12.86
C LEU A 115 0.48 -10.50 13.97
N ARG A 116 1.39 -10.92 14.86
CA ARG A 116 1.07 -11.83 15.97
C ARG A 116 0.13 -11.15 16.96
N ASP A 117 0.42 -9.92 17.36
CA ASP A 117 -0.43 -9.16 18.27
C ASP A 117 -1.84 -9.00 17.65
N ARG A 118 -1.92 -8.62 16.37
CA ARG A 118 -3.21 -8.48 15.66
C ARG A 118 -3.95 -9.81 15.49
N PHE A 119 -3.23 -10.90 15.25
CA PHE A 119 -3.79 -12.24 15.15
C PHE A 119 -4.44 -12.67 16.48
N MET A 120 -3.77 -12.41 17.60
CA MET A 120 -4.30 -12.73 18.93
C MET A 120 -5.56 -11.92 19.25
N GLU A 121 -5.60 -10.62 18.87
CA GLU A 121 -6.83 -9.81 18.97
C GLU A 121 -7.97 -10.42 18.15
N TRP A 122 -7.71 -10.80 16.90
CA TRP A 122 -8.72 -11.39 16.01
C TRP A 122 -9.24 -12.75 16.51
N CYS A 123 -8.39 -13.59 17.10
CA CYS A 123 -8.78 -14.88 17.66
C CYS A 123 -9.77 -14.72 18.84
N GLY A 124 -9.69 -13.61 19.59
CA GLY A 124 -10.57 -13.39 20.75
C GLY A 124 -10.50 -14.53 21.79
N GLY A 125 -9.35 -15.20 21.91
CA GLY A 125 -9.13 -16.33 22.81
C GLY A 125 -9.38 -17.72 22.21
N THR A 126 -9.86 -17.84 20.98
CA THR A 126 -10.09 -19.14 20.33
C THR A 126 -9.64 -19.16 18.88
N VAL A 127 -9.26 -20.32 18.36
CA VAL A 127 -8.93 -20.48 16.93
C VAL A 127 -9.51 -21.79 16.40
N THR A 128 -10.07 -21.74 15.19
CA THR A 128 -10.79 -22.85 14.58
C THR A 128 -10.07 -23.36 13.32
N PHE A 129 -9.80 -24.67 13.30
CA PHE A 129 -9.25 -25.38 12.15
C PHE A 129 -10.25 -26.38 11.58
N GLU A 130 -10.32 -26.45 10.27
CA GLU A 130 -11.17 -27.39 9.54
C GLU A 130 -10.31 -28.35 8.71
N ASP A 131 -10.80 -29.57 8.51
CA ASP A 131 -10.17 -30.50 7.58
C ASP A 131 -10.46 -30.06 6.14
N ALA A 132 -9.42 -29.92 5.33
CA ALA A 132 -9.53 -29.47 3.94
C ALA A 132 -10.38 -30.40 3.08
N ALA A 133 -10.48 -31.68 3.46
CA ALA A 133 -11.32 -32.66 2.78
C ALA A 133 -12.76 -32.72 3.34
N GLY A 134 -13.06 -31.99 4.42
CA GLY A 134 -14.35 -32.04 5.12
C GLY A 134 -14.63 -33.36 5.85
N GLY A 135 -13.64 -34.27 5.95
CA GLY A 135 -13.83 -35.61 6.49
C GLY A 135 -13.77 -35.67 8.02
N LYS A 136 -13.36 -34.59 8.68
CA LYS A 136 -13.28 -34.48 10.15
C LYS A 136 -14.01 -33.22 10.65
N PRO A 137 -14.61 -33.29 11.85
CA PRO A 137 -15.23 -32.11 12.46
C PRO A 137 -14.19 -31.02 12.71
N ALA A 138 -14.64 -29.76 12.64
CA ALA A 138 -13.83 -28.60 12.98
C ALA A 138 -13.26 -28.73 14.40
N ARG A 139 -12.05 -28.21 14.60
CA ARG A 139 -11.34 -28.16 15.87
C ARG A 139 -11.19 -26.72 16.30
N THR A 140 -11.99 -26.33 17.29
CA THR A 140 -11.83 -25.06 18.00
C THR A 140 -11.01 -25.31 19.26
N CYS A 141 -10.05 -24.44 19.52
CA CYS A 141 -9.13 -24.57 20.63
C CYS A 141 -8.92 -23.21 21.29
N ASP A 142 -8.91 -23.20 22.61
CA ASP A 142 -8.60 -22.01 23.40
C ASP A 142 -7.11 -21.68 23.30
N VAL A 143 -6.80 -20.39 23.17
CA VAL A 143 -5.43 -19.87 23.06
C VAL A 143 -5.32 -18.60 23.90
N ALA A 144 -4.38 -18.57 24.85
CA ALA A 144 -4.11 -17.40 25.67
C ALA A 144 -2.88 -16.62 25.16
N SER A 145 -2.01 -17.30 24.42
CA SER A 145 -0.76 -16.76 23.88
C SER A 145 -0.52 -17.23 22.44
N TYR A 146 0.40 -16.55 21.75
CA TYR A 146 0.81 -17.00 20.42
C TYR A 146 1.58 -18.32 20.46
N ASP A 147 2.25 -18.64 21.57
CA ASP A 147 2.92 -19.93 21.73
C ASP A 147 1.93 -21.09 21.82
N ASP A 148 0.72 -20.87 22.37
CA ASP A 148 -0.37 -21.86 22.35
C ASP A 148 -0.81 -22.16 20.91
N VAL A 149 -0.91 -21.13 20.07
CA VAL A 149 -1.22 -21.26 18.64
C VAL A 149 -0.15 -22.10 17.94
N LEU A 150 1.14 -21.82 18.17
CA LEU A 150 2.24 -22.59 17.59
C LEU A 150 2.23 -24.04 18.08
N GLY A 151 2.00 -24.27 19.37
CA GLY A 151 1.88 -25.59 19.96
C GLY A 151 0.74 -26.39 19.32
N MET A 152 -0.41 -25.74 19.09
CA MET A 152 -1.56 -26.35 18.44
C MET A 152 -1.28 -26.73 16.99
N VAL A 153 -0.75 -25.80 16.19
CA VAL A 153 -0.40 -26.06 14.80
C VAL A 153 0.55 -27.26 14.69
N ARG A 154 1.58 -27.32 15.55
CA ARG A 154 2.51 -28.47 15.58
C ARG A 154 1.78 -29.78 15.85
N ARG A 155 0.83 -29.80 16.80
CA ARG A 155 0.01 -31.00 17.08
C ARG A 155 -0.84 -31.40 15.87
N LEU A 156 -1.49 -30.45 15.21
CA LEU A 156 -2.35 -30.70 14.06
C LEU A 156 -1.57 -31.21 12.83
N HIS A 157 -0.34 -30.74 12.62
CA HIS A 157 0.48 -31.06 11.44
C HIS A 157 1.47 -32.23 11.65
N SER A 158 1.50 -32.84 12.83
CA SER A 158 2.50 -33.88 13.21
C SER A 158 2.29 -35.26 12.58
N LYS A 159 1.13 -35.56 11.98
CA LYS A 159 0.79 -36.92 11.53
C LYS A 159 0.93 -37.10 10.01
N LYS A 160 1.93 -37.87 9.59
CA LYS A 160 2.07 -38.32 8.19
C LYS A 160 0.84 -39.15 7.77
N GLY A 161 0.16 -38.75 6.71
CA GLY A 161 -1.09 -39.38 6.25
C GLY A 161 -2.35 -38.99 7.03
N GLY A 162 -2.26 -37.99 7.93
CA GLY A 162 -3.41 -37.44 8.66
C GLY A 162 -4.22 -36.40 7.87
N PRO A 163 -5.35 -35.93 8.44
CA PRO A 163 -6.17 -34.86 7.85
C PRO A 163 -5.36 -33.58 7.65
N VAL A 164 -5.69 -32.83 6.59
CA VAL A 164 -5.01 -31.58 6.24
C VAL A 164 -5.78 -30.44 6.87
N TRP A 165 -5.34 -30.02 8.06
CA TRP A 165 -5.97 -28.91 8.78
C TRP A 165 -5.69 -27.56 8.11
N ARG A 166 -6.72 -26.74 8.01
CA ARG A 166 -6.68 -25.37 7.51
C ARG A 166 -7.35 -24.43 8.50
N LEU A 167 -6.81 -23.22 8.62
CA LEU A 167 -7.41 -22.19 9.46
C LEU A 167 -8.68 -21.69 8.77
N HIS A 168 -9.79 -21.60 9.52
CA HIS A 168 -11.02 -20.98 9.06
C HIS A 168 -10.97 -19.47 9.27
N VAL A 169 -11.19 -18.68 8.22
CA VAL A 169 -11.16 -17.21 8.22
C VAL A 169 -12.29 -16.69 7.33
N ASN A 170 -13.26 -15.97 7.89
CA ASN A 170 -14.36 -15.32 7.15
C ASN A 170 -15.03 -16.25 6.11
N GLY A 171 -15.34 -17.50 6.49
CA GLY A 171 -15.96 -18.48 5.58
C GLY A 171 -15.00 -19.16 4.60
N ARG A 172 -13.67 -18.96 4.73
CA ARG A 172 -12.63 -19.53 3.87
C ARG A 172 -11.64 -20.39 4.65
N GLN A 173 -11.12 -21.43 4.01
CA GLN A 173 -10.08 -22.27 4.58
C GLN A 173 -8.70 -21.93 3.99
N ILE A 174 -7.75 -21.54 4.83
CA ILE A 174 -6.39 -21.21 4.41
C ILE A 174 -5.35 -22.15 5.02
N LYS A 175 -4.25 -22.36 4.29
CA LYS A 175 -3.07 -23.02 4.88
C LYS A 175 -2.52 -22.12 5.98
N PHE A 176 -2.24 -22.70 7.14
CA PHE A 176 -1.72 -21.95 8.27
C PHE A 176 -0.74 -22.79 9.07
N ASN A 177 0.45 -22.24 9.35
CA ASN A 177 1.47 -22.91 10.17
C ASN A 177 2.03 -22.00 11.28
N GLY A 178 1.38 -20.85 11.52
CA GLY A 178 1.84 -19.86 12.51
C GLY A 178 3.14 -19.13 12.16
N MET A 179 3.70 -19.31 10.96
CA MET A 179 4.88 -18.57 10.50
C MET A 179 4.48 -17.33 9.70
N LEU A 180 5.41 -16.38 9.57
CA LEU A 180 5.20 -15.07 8.95
C LEU A 180 4.44 -15.12 7.61
N ALA A 181 4.82 -15.99 6.68
CA ALA A 181 4.13 -16.11 5.38
C ALA A 181 2.64 -16.45 5.52
N HIS A 182 2.29 -17.35 6.44
CA HIS A 182 0.90 -17.73 6.68
C HIS A 182 0.16 -16.74 7.60
N LEU A 183 0.86 -15.97 8.43
CA LEU A 183 0.27 -14.80 9.10
C LEU A 183 -0.12 -13.73 8.09
N ASN A 184 0.72 -13.43 7.09
CA ASN A 184 0.35 -12.52 6.00
C ASN A 184 -0.84 -13.05 5.20
N ALA A 185 -0.84 -14.34 4.86
CA ALA A 185 -1.98 -14.98 4.18
C ALA A 185 -3.27 -14.90 5.01
N TRP A 186 -3.17 -15.07 6.33
CA TRP A 186 -4.29 -14.85 7.25
C TRP A 186 -4.77 -13.40 7.22
N ALA A 187 -3.88 -12.42 7.38
CA ALA A 187 -4.27 -11.00 7.40
C ALA A 187 -4.96 -10.58 6.10
N ARG A 188 -4.55 -11.14 4.96
CA ARG A 188 -5.22 -10.97 3.67
C ARG A 188 -6.59 -11.65 3.62
N ALA A 189 -6.70 -12.88 4.11
CA ALA A 189 -7.98 -13.61 4.17
C ALA A 189 -8.99 -12.97 5.13
N ALA A 190 -8.49 -12.34 6.20
CA ALA A 190 -9.26 -11.57 7.17
C ALA A 190 -9.54 -10.13 6.70
N GLU A 191 -9.17 -9.77 5.47
CA GLU A 191 -9.38 -8.46 4.85
C GLU A 191 -8.72 -7.28 5.59
N LEU A 192 -7.66 -7.56 6.36
CA LEU A 192 -6.87 -6.55 7.08
C LEU A 192 -5.83 -5.89 6.18
N LEU A 193 -5.39 -6.57 5.13
CA LEU A 193 -4.39 -6.07 4.16
C LEU A 193 -5.02 -5.88 2.78
N ARG A 194 -4.76 -4.71 2.17
CA ARG A 194 -5.34 -4.25 0.90
C ARG A 194 -4.28 -3.98 -0.17
N GLY A 195 -4.73 -3.82 -1.41
CA GLY A 195 -3.94 -3.56 -2.60
C GLY A 195 -3.18 -4.77 -3.14
N GLN A 196 -3.09 -4.85 -4.47
CA GLN A 196 -2.45 -5.95 -5.18
C GLN A 196 -0.94 -5.78 -5.33
N ARG A 197 -0.45 -4.54 -5.50
CA ARG A 197 0.99 -4.25 -5.57
C ARG A 197 1.68 -4.49 -4.22
N ALA A 198 0.99 -4.15 -3.13
CA ALA A 198 1.48 -4.41 -1.78
C ALA A 198 1.71 -5.91 -1.50
N ARG A 199 0.89 -6.82 -2.06
CA ARG A 199 1.06 -8.28 -1.90
C ARG A 199 2.46 -8.76 -2.31
N ARG A 200 2.99 -8.24 -3.41
CA ARG A 200 4.32 -8.60 -3.88
C ARG A 200 5.40 -8.13 -2.90
N ILE A 201 5.25 -6.91 -2.40
CA ILE A 201 6.17 -6.34 -1.42
C ILE A 201 6.11 -7.11 -0.09
N GLU A 202 4.93 -7.58 0.33
CA GLU A 202 4.77 -8.44 1.51
C GLU A 202 5.58 -9.74 1.41
N THR A 203 5.60 -10.37 0.23
CA THR A 203 6.45 -11.56 -0.02
C THR A 203 7.94 -11.23 0.12
N ILE A 204 8.39 -10.13 -0.50
CA ILE A 204 9.78 -9.68 -0.41
C ILE A 204 10.16 -9.39 1.04
N TRP A 205 9.27 -8.76 1.81
CA TRP A 205 9.48 -8.52 3.24
C TRP A 205 9.58 -9.81 4.06
N CYS A 206 8.86 -10.87 3.69
CA CYS A 206 9.02 -12.18 4.34
C CYS A 206 10.40 -12.77 4.07
N GLU A 207 10.88 -12.68 2.83
CA GLU A 207 12.21 -13.14 2.43
C GLU A 207 13.31 -12.36 3.15
N GLN A 208 13.23 -11.02 3.13
CA GLN A 208 14.17 -10.14 3.85
C GLN A 208 14.20 -10.43 5.35
N ARG A 209 13.04 -10.58 5.99
CA ARG A 209 12.97 -10.95 7.41
C ARG A 209 13.69 -12.29 7.65
N ASN A 210 13.52 -13.27 6.77
CA ASN A 210 14.20 -14.57 6.91
C ASN A 210 15.72 -14.44 6.76
N PHE A 211 16.23 -13.63 5.83
CA PHE A 211 17.66 -13.34 5.72
C PHE A 211 18.23 -12.74 7.01
N VAL A 212 17.57 -11.72 7.56
CA VAL A 212 17.95 -11.10 8.84
C VAL A 212 17.91 -12.10 9.99
N ALA A 213 16.87 -12.93 10.07
CA ALA A 213 16.75 -13.96 11.11
C ALA A 213 17.87 -15.03 11.04
N HIS A 214 18.54 -15.16 9.90
CA HIS A 214 19.69 -16.04 9.69
C HIS A 214 21.04 -15.31 9.75
N GLY A 215 21.07 -14.06 10.23
CA GLY A 215 22.28 -13.29 10.45
C GLY A 215 22.88 -12.65 9.19
N ALA A 216 22.12 -12.61 8.09
CA ALA A 216 22.51 -11.86 6.90
C ALA A 216 21.92 -10.44 6.94
N SER A 217 22.79 -9.45 7.09
CA SER A 217 22.44 -8.03 7.11
C SER A 217 23.28 -7.26 6.09
N GLY A 218 22.65 -6.33 5.38
CA GLY A 218 23.34 -5.36 4.52
C GLY A 218 23.72 -4.09 5.29
N VAL A 219 24.56 -3.23 4.71
CA VAL A 219 24.75 -1.87 5.23
C VAL A 219 23.66 -0.97 4.66
N GLU A 220 22.84 -0.39 5.53
CA GLU A 220 21.74 0.48 5.14
C GLU A 220 22.07 1.96 5.34
N THR A 221 21.33 2.82 4.65
CA THR A 221 21.47 4.28 4.75
C THR A 221 20.40 4.89 5.65
N PRO A 222 20.58 6.12 6.15
CA PRO A 222 19.53 6.82 6.91
C PRO A 222 18.21 6.91 6.14
N VAL A 223 18.28 7.10 4.83
CA VAL A 223 17.09 7.20 3.95
C VAL A 223 16.35 5.87 3.84
N GLU A 224 17.07 4.76 3.71
CA GLU A 224 16.46 3.43 3.64
C GLU A 224 15.88 2.99 4.99
N ALA A 225 16.57 3.29 6.10
CA ALA A 225 16.06 3.04 7.43
C ALA A 225 14.81 3.86 7.75
N ALA A 226 14.78 5.15 7.37
CA ALA A 226 13.58 5.99 7.51
C ALA A 226 12.41 5.45 6.68
N ARG A 227 12.69 5.02 5.44
CA ARG A 227 11.70 4.40 4.56
C ARG A 227 11.17 3.09 5.13
N ALA A 228 12.03 2.27 5.74
CA ALA A 228 11.61 1.03 6.40
C ALA A 228 10.66 1.30 7.58
N LEU A 229 10.95 2.33 8.40
CA LEU A 229 10.07 2.75 9.48
C LEU A 229 8.73 3.33 8.99
N ARG A 230 8.73 4.13 7.92
CA ARG A 230 7.51 4.61 7.26
C ARG A 230 6.66 3.44 6.76
N ASN A 231 7.26 2.52 6.02
CA ASN A 231 6.58 1.33 5.52
C ASN A 231 6.03 0.45 6.67
N LEU A 232 6.77 0.35 7.79
CA LEU A 232 6.33 -0.36 8.98
C LEU A 232 5.12 0.32 9.63
N ALA A 233 5.14 1.66 9.78
CA ALA A 233 4.02 2.41 10.32
C ALA A 233 2.76 2.26 9.45
N GLU A 234 2.89 2.37 8.12
CA GLU A 234 1.80 2.11 7.18
C GLU A 234 1.23 0.70 7.34
N TYR A 235 2.10 -0.31 7.40
CA TYR A 235 1.70 -1.69 7.55
C TYR A 235 0.95 -1.95 8.87
N ILE A 236 1.49 -1.45 9.99
CA ILE A 236 0.86 -1.58 11.31
C ILE A 236 -0.50 -0.86 11.30
N ASN A 237 -0.58 0.38 10.84
CA ASN A 237 -1.84 1.11 10.81
C ASN A 237 -2.90 0.40 9.96
N GLN A 238 -2.49 -0.14 8.80
CA GLN A 238 -3.37 -0.90 7.94
C GLN A 238 -3.91 -2.17 8.62
N LEU A 239 -3.08 -2.91 9.38
CA LEU A 239 -3.53 -4.07 10.16
C LEU A 239 -4.64 -3.72 11.16
N TRP A 240 -4.63 -2.51 11.71
CA TRP A 240 -5.67 -1.97 12.59
C TRP A 240 -6.76 -1.17 11.83
N GLY A 241 -6.84 -1.33 10.51
CA GLY A 241 -7.93 -0.78 9.69
C GLY A 241 -7.80 0.70 9.34
N LYS A 242 -6.62 1.32 9.56
CA LYS A 242 -6.35 2.71 9.19
C LYS A 242 -5.37 2.76 8.02
N PRO A 243 -5.84 2.97 6.78
CA PRO A 243 -4.93 3.22 5.66
C PRO A 243 -4.25 4.59 5.84
N THR A 244 -3.03 4.74 5.32
CA THR A 244 -2.21 5.93 5.54
C THR A 244 -2.41 6.95 4.41
N PRO A 245 -2.86 8.19 4.67
CA PRO A 245 -2.89 9.25 3.66
C PRO A 245 -1.52 9.43 3.01
N GLY A 246 -1.46 9.39 1.68
CA GLY A 246 -0.19 9.46 0.93
C GLY A 246 0.74 8.26 1.09
N GLY A 247 0.29 7.19 1.77
CA GLY A 247 1.09 5.99 2.00
C GLY A 247 1.50 5.29 0.71
N ARG A 248 2.68 4.68 0.69
CA ARG A 248 3.24 4.03 -0.50
C ARG A 248 2.60 2.68 -0.78
N HIS A 249 2.39 1.87 0.25
CA HIS A 249 1.92 0.48 0.10
C HIS A 249 0.46 0.31 0.48
N TYR A 250 0.00 1.04 1.50
CA TYR A 250 -1.39 1.02 1.96
C TYR A 250 -1.97 2.44 1.97
N PRO A 251 -2.11 3.06 0.79
CA PRO A 251 -2.63 4.41 0.68
C PRO A 251 -4.07 4.49 1.19
N GLY A 252 -4.37 5.58 1.90
CA GLY A 252 -5.73 6.03 2.16
C GLY A 252 -6.45 6.48 0.89
N PRO A 253 -7.77 6.71 0.98
CA PRO A 253 -8.53 7.35 -0.09
C PRO A 253 -7.87 8.65 -0.55
N VAL A 254 -7.81 8.88 -1.86
CA VAL A 254 -7.18 10.06 -2.47
C VAL A 254 -8.27 11.10 -2.78
N PRO A 255 -8.08 12.37 -2.41
CA PRO A 255 -9.05 13.41 -2.72
C PRO A 255 -9.14 13.65 -4.22
N ARG A 256 -10.37 13.80 -4.71
CA ARG A 256 -10.68 14.21 -6.07
C ARG A 256 -11.48 15.49 -6.06
N ARG A 257 -11.26 16.29 -7.08
CA ARG A 257 -11.96 17.55 -7.30
C ARG A 257 -12.47 17.61 -8.71
N VAL A 258 -13.39 18.52 -8.95
CA VAL A 258 -13.79 18.81 -10.33
C VAL A 258 -12.71 19.64 -11.01
N VAL A 259 -12.34 19.24 -12.22
CA VAL A 259 -11.41 19.97 -13.09
C VAL A 259 -11.95 19.98 -14.51
N ALA A 260 -11.50 20.95 -15.30
CA ALA A 260 -11.77 20.96 -16.72
C ALA A 260 -10.57 20.44 -17.50
N LEU A 261 -10.82 19.49 -18.40
CA LEU A 261 -9.87 19.09 -19.43
C LEU A 261 -10.22 19.84 -20.70
N SER A 262 -9.23 20.43 -21.37
CA SER A 262 -9.48 21.16 -22.61
C SER A 262 -8.54 20.74 -23.71
N TRP A 263 -9.00 20.87 -24.96
CA TRP A 263 -8.15 20.74 -26.13
C TRP A 263 -8.53 21.72 -27.25
N SER A 264 -7.55 21.96 -28.13
CA SER A 264 -7.69 22.73 -29.35
C SER A 264 -7.71 21.84 -30.59
N SER A 265 -8.12 22.40 -31.73
CA SER A 265 -7.94 21.79 -33.06
C SER A 265 -6.46 21.60 -33.42
N THR A 266 -5.55 22.40 -32.85
CA THR A 266 -4.10 22.29 -33.00
C THR A 266 -3.46 21.18 -32.15
N GLY A 267 -4.25 20.48 -31.33
CA GLY A 267 -3.78 19.37 -30.50
C GLY A 267 -3.19 19.78 -29.14
N ASN A 268 -3.26 21.07 -28.78
CA ASN A 268 -2.90 21.52 -27.43
C ASN A 268 -3.90 20.93 -26.42
N ARG A 269 -3.42 20.47 -25.26
CA ARG A 269 -4.22 19.76 -24.24
C ARG A 269 -3.83 20.26 -22.86
N CYS A 270 -4.81 20.64 -22.05
CA CYS A 270 -4.57 21.23 -20.73
C CYS A 270 -5.52 20.67 -19.66
N VAL A 271 -5.07 20.70 -18.41
CA VAL A 271 -5.89 20.49 -17.21
C VAL A 271 -6.05 21.84 -16.52
N TRP A 272 -7.28 22.23 -16.22
CA TRP A 272 -7.63 23.49 -15.58
C TRP A 272 -8.24 23.22 -14.21
N PRO A 273 -7.65 23.75 -13.13
CA PRO A 273 -8.38 23.99 -11.88
C PRO A 273 -9.63 24.84 -12.15
N LEU A 274 -10.66 24.73 -11.30
CA LEU A 274 -11.90 25.50 -11.51
C LEU A 274 -11.69 27.01 -11.44
N ASP A 275 -10.84 27.50 -10.54
CA ASP A 275 -10.57 28.94 -10.41
C ASP A 275 -9.93 29.51 -11.67
N ALA A 276 -8.99 28.76 -12.25
CA ALA A 276 -8.36 29.04 -13.54
C ALA A 276 -9.38 29.06 -14.68
N LEU A 277 -10.28 28.07 -14.73
CA LEU A 277 -11.38 28.02 -15.71
C LEU A 277 -12.34 29.21 -15.57
N ARG A 278 -12.59 29.69 -14.35
CA ARG A 278 -13.46 30.85 -14.06
C ARG A 278 -12.80 32.18 -14.36
N ASN A 279 -11.47 32.25 -14.34
CA ASN A 279 -10.74 33.48 -14.57
C ASN A 279 -10.76 33.90 -16.06
N PRO A 280 -11.50 34.95 -16.45
CA PRO A 280 -11.60 35.36 -17.85
C PRO A 280 -10.26 35.84 -18.42
N ASN A 281 -9.31 36.25 -17.56
CA ASN A 281 -8.00 36.73 -17.95
C ASN A 281 -6.99 35.60 -18.21
N GLU A 282 -7.30 34.37 -17.78
CA GLU A 282 -6.49 33.23 -18.21
C GLU A 282 -6.84 32.86 -19.65
N ALA A 283 -5.81 32.93 -20.50
CA ALA A 283 -5.93 32.74 -21.93
C ALA A 283 -6.26 31.27 -22.26
N ALA A 284 -7.56 30.96 -22.31
CA ALA A 284 -8.08 29.78 -23.00
C ALA A 284 -8.04 29.95 -24.54
N GLY A 285 -7.32 30.95 -25.07
CA GLY A 285 -7.53 31.55 -26.40
C GLY A 285 -7.43 30.60 -27.60
N GLU A 286 -6.82 29.43 -27.43
CA GLU A 286 -6.76 28.38 -28.45
C GLU A 286 -7.61 27.14 -28.13
N GLN A 287 -8.12 27.02 -26.91
CA GLN A 287 -8.85 25.85 -26.42
C GLN A 287 -10.33 25.94 -26.84
N GLU A 288 -10.77 25.00 -27.69
CA GLU A 288 -12.09 25.04 -28.33
C GLU A 288 -13.12 24.14 -27.64
N ARG A 289 -12.65 23.13 -26.92
CA ARG A 289 -13.47 22.09 -26.30
C ARG A 289 -13.06 21.83 -24.87
N PHE A 290 -14.06 21.60 -24.03
CA PHE A 290 -13.93 21.36 -22.60
C PHE A 290 -14.72 20.13 -22.17
N LEU A 291 -14.16 19.37 -21.24
CA LEU A 291 -14.79 18.29 -20.48
C LEU A 291 -14.68 18.62 -19.00
N LEU A 292 -15.73 18.39 -18.22
CA LEU A 292 -15.66 18.42 -16.77
C LEU A 292 -15.59 16.99 -16.24
N VAL A 293 -14.59 16.74 -15.41
CA VAL A 293 -14.38 15.45 -14.76
C VAL A 293 -14.10 15.66 -13.28
N ARG A 294 -14.51 14.70 -12.45
CA ARG A 294 -14.03 14.61 -11.08
C ARG A 294 -12.83 13.67 -11.03
N ALA A 295 -11.65 14.19 -10.72
CA ALA A 295 -10.40 13.43 -10.78
C ALA A 295 -9.39 13.88 -9.72
N VAL A 296 -8.32 13.09 -9.56
CA VAL A 296 -7.16 13.50 -8.77
C VAL A 296 -6.39 14.55 -9.56
N ALA A 297 -6.65 15.81 -9.24
CA ALA A 297 -5.95 16.96 -9.77
C ALA A 297 -5.36 17.75 -8.60
N GLY A 298 -4.12 18.21 -8.77
CA GLY A 298 -3.26 18.52 -7.65
C GLY A 298 -3.73 19.67 -6.76
N HIS A 299 -3.31 19.58 -5.50
CA HIS A 299 -3.32 20.65 -4.51
C HIS A 299 -2.30 20.32 -3.43
N GLU A 300 -1.43 21.29 -3.12
CA GLU A 300 -0.39 21.36 -2.07
C GLU A 300 0.42 20.08 -1.77
N THR A 301 -0.21 18.95 -1.50
CA THR A 301 0.36 17.67 -1.08
C THR A 301 0.10 16.51 -2.03
N VAL A 302 -0.85 16.63 -2.98
CA VAL A 302 -1.16 15.57 -3.96
C VAL A 302 -0.83 16.07 -5.37
N PRO A 303 0.02 15.38 -6.14
CA PRO A 303 0.28 15.74 -7.53
C PRO A 303 -0.93 15.41 -8.41
N THR A 304 -1.11 16.18 -9.47
CA THR A 304 -2.09 15.86 -10.53
C THR A 304 -1.80 14.47 -11.10
N ASP A 305 -2.86 13.71 -11.39
CA ASP A 305 -2.73 12.42 -12.06
C ASP A 305 -1.95 12.60 -13.39
N PRO A 306 -0.79 11.94 -13.55
CA PRO A 306 0.03 12.07 -14.75
C PRO A 306 -0.66 11.58 -16.02
N GLU A 307 -1.67 10.72 -15.88
CA GLU A 307 -2.44 10.12 -16.98
C GLU A 307 -3.78 10.84 -17.21
N LEU A 308 -4.09 11.91 -16.46
CA LEU A 308 -5.40 12.59 -16.54
C LEU A 308 -5.74 13.09 -17.94
N LEU A 309 -4.73 13.49 -18.71
CA LEU A 309 -4.97 13.93 -20.07
C LEU A 309 -5.49 12.78 -20.94
N GLU A 310 -5.19 11.51 -20.65
CA GLU A 310 -5.63 10.36 -21.45
C GLU A 310 -7.08 9.91 -21.16
N TYR A 311 -7.83 10.71 -20.39
CA TYR A 311 -9.19 10.41 -19.95
C TYR A 311 -10.15 9.98 -21.07
N ASP A 312 -10.92 8.93 -20.82
CA ASP A 312 -12.03 8.46 -21.65
C ASP A 312 -13.20 8.01 -20.75
N ALA A 313 -14.39 8.57 -20.94
CA ALA A 313 -15.54 8.27 -20.09
C ALA A 313 -15.98 6.79 -20.15
N ARG A 314 -15.59 6.05 -21.20
CA ARG A 314 -15.95 4.63 -21.37
C ARG A 314 -14.89 3.67 -20.84
N PHE A 315 -13.69 4.15 -20.53
CA PHE A 315 -12.55 3.30 -20.17
C PHE A 315 -11.78 3.85 -18.96
N GLU A 316 -11.16 2.96 -18.21
CA GLU A 316 -10.24 3.33 -17.14
C GLU A 316 -8.85 3.59 -17.73
N THR A 317 -8.62 4.82 -18.22
CA THR A 317 -7.35 5.24 -18.83
C THR A 317 -6.46 6.06 -17.92
N THR A 318 -6.99 6.53 -16.78
CA THR A 318 -6.26 7.34 -15.80
C THR A 318 -5.72 6.46 -14.68
N ARG A 319 -4.65 6.90 -14.01
CA ARG A 319 -4.05 6.16 -12.90
C ARG A 319 -5.03 6.04 -11.74
N TYR A 320 -5.74 7.12 -11.44
CA TYR A 320 -6.75 7.17 -10.40
C TYR A 320 -8.17 7.20 -10.99
N PRO A 321 -9.20 6.69 -10.28
CA PRO A 321 -10.57 6.74 -10.77
C PRO A 321 -11.04 8.17 -11.07
N ALA A 322 -11.54 8.40 -12.27
CA ALA A 322 -12.04 9.71 -12.71
C ALA A 322 -13.47 9.62 -13.26
N ASP A 323 -14.37 10.48 -12.78
CA ASP A 323 -15.79 10.44 -13.14
C ASP A 323 -16.14 11.53 -14.15
N TYR A 324 -16.91 11.14 -15.18
CA TYR A 324 -17.45 12.08 -16.16
C TYR A 324 -18.56 12.91 -15.52
N LEU A 325 -18.53 14.22 -15.72
CA LEU A 325 -19.59 15.13 -15.27
C LEU A 325 -20.30 15.80 -16.45
N TRP A 326 -19.53 16.35 -17.39
CA TRP A 326 -20.09 17.11 -18.52
C TRP A 326 -19.15 17.20 -19.73
N GLY A 327 -19.75 17.38 -20.91
CA GLY A 327 -19.09 17.70 -22.18
C GLY A 327 -18.99 16.52 -23.15
N PRO A 328 -18.26 16.68 -24.27
CA PRO A 328 -17.50 17.85 -24.66
C PRO A 328 -18.37 19.06 -24.98
N GLY A 329 -17.91 20.27 -24.68
CA GLY A 329 -18.61 21.50 -25.06
C GLY A 329 -17.72 22.75 -24.99
N THR A 330 -18.33 23.93 -24.99
CA THR A 330 -17.61 25.22 -24.91
C THR A 330 -17.27 25.57 -23.46
N ARG A 331 -16.30 26.49 -23.25
CA ARG A 331 -15.99 27.04 -21.92
C ARG A 331 -17.23 27.61 -21.23
N LYS A 332 -18.04 28.38 -21.97
CA LYS A 332 -19.30 28.93 -21.45
C LYS A 332 -20.25 27.81 -20.99
N GLY A 333 -20.45 26.78 -21.80
CA GLY A 333 -21.31 25.65 -21.41
C GLY A 333 -20.80 24.89 -20.18
N ALA A 334 -19.48 24.78 -20.00
CA ALA A 334 -18.90 24.19 -18.81
C ALA A 334 -19.18 25.05 -17.56
N LEU A 335 -19.02 26.36 -17.66
CA LEU A 335 -19.33 27.31 -16.57
C LEU A 335 -20.83 27.30 -16.24
N ASP A 336 -21.70 27.37 -17.25
CA ASP A 336 -23.15 27.28 -17.09
C ASP A 336 -23.55 25.97 -16.38
N TRP A 337 -22.89 24.85 -16.72
CA TRP A 337 -23.12 23.58 -16.04
C TRP A 337 -22.67 23.60 -14.57
N LEU A 338 -21.50 24.17 -14.28
CA LEU A 338 -20.99 24.31 -12.91
C LEU A 338 -21.91 25.18 -12.04
N GLU A 339 -22.51 26.22 -12.60
CA GLU A 339 -23.47 27.07 -11.88
C GLU A 339 -24.80 26.35 -11.63
N ALA A 340 -25.25 25.52 -12.57
CA ALA A 340 -26.54 24.83 -12.49
C ALA A 340 -26.53 23.52 -11.70
N ASN A 341 -25.36 22.90 -11.46
CA ASN A 341 -25.25 21.57 -10.86
C ASN A 341 -24.41 21.61 -9.58
N GLU A 342 -24.90 20.91 -8.55
CA GLU A 342 -24.10 20.65 -7.37
C GLU A 342 -22.89 19.78 -7.74
N HIS A 343 -21.70 20.28 -7.45
CA HIS A 343 -20.46 19.60 -7.71
C HIS A 343 -19.61 19.64 -6.43
N GLY A 344 -19.42 18.47 -5.83
CA GLY A 344 -18.58 18.29 -4.66
C GLY A 344 -17.24 17.66 -5.01
N ASP A 345 -16.23 18.02 -4.23
CA ASP A 345 -15.03 17.21 -4.05
C ASP A 345 -15.39 15.93 -3.31
N ASP A 346 -14.67 14.84 -3.56
CA ASP A 346 -14.81 13.59 -2.84
C ASP A 346 -13.45 12.94 -2.57
N ALA A 347 -13.45 11.74 -2.02
CA ALA A 347 -12.26 10.91 -1.94
C ALA A 347 -12.58 9.51 -2.45
N VAL A 348 -11.64 8.91 -3.15
CA VAL A 348 -11.83 7.58 -3.74
C VAL A 348 -10.74 6.61 -3.30
N ASP A 349 -11.14 5.36 -3.13
CA ASP A 349 -10.21 4.25 -3.02
C ASP A 349 -9.49 4.02 -4.35
N THR A 350 -8.18 3.77 -4.28
CA THR A 350 -7.34 3.58 -5.46
C THR A 350 -6.79 2.17 -5.60
N VAL A 351 -7.01 1.30 -4.62
CA VAL A 351 -6.46 -0.06 -4.60
C VAL A 351 -7.56 -1.12 -4.65
N ASP A 352 -7.20 -2.35 -5.04
CA ASP A 352 -8.14 -3.47 -5.18
C ASP A 352 -9.35 -3.18 -6.08
N ARG A 353 -9.18 -2.30 -7.08
CA ARG A 353 -10.22 -1.90 -8.02
C ARG A 353 -10.64 -3.10 -8.86
N THR A 354 -11.95 -3.30 -9.01
CA THR A 354 -12.47 -4.32 -9.93
C THR A 354 -12.55 -3.75 -11.33
N LEU A 355 -11.85 -4.38 -12.27
CA LEU A 355 -11.76 -3.96 -13.66
C LEU A 355 -12.12 -5.11 -14.59
N LEU A 356 -12.79 -4.80 -15.70
CA LEU A 356 -13.09 -5.74 -16.78
C LEU A 356 -12.28 -5.38 -18.02
N VAL A 357 -11.65 -6.38 -18.61
CA VAL A 357 -10.91 -6.24 -19.87
C VAL A 357 -11.48 -7.22 -20.87
N ARG A 358 -11.74 -6.74 -22.09
CA ARG A 358 -12.28 -7.54 -23.20
C ARG A 358 -11.15 -7.94 -24.14
N GLU A 359 -11.14 -9.19 -24.56
CA GLU A 359 -10.33 -9.76 -25.63
C GLU A 359 -11.29 -10.23 -26.73
N HIS A 360 -11.15 -9.74 -27.95
CA HIS A 360 -11.99 -10.15 -29.07
C HIS A 360 -11.21 -10.06 -30.38
N GLU A 361 -11.23 -11.13 -31.17
CA GLU A 361 -10.57 -11.20 -32.49
C GLU A 361 -9.08 -10.82 -32.46
N GLY A 362 -8.38 -11.21 -31.39
CA GLY A 362 -6.95 -10.91 -31.20
C GLY A 362 -6.66 -9.51 -30.63
N THR A 363 -7.67 -8.66 -30.45
CA THR A 363 -7.53 -7.34 -29.85
C THR A 363 -7.90 -7.36 -28.37
N VAL A 364 -7.00 -6.82 -27.54
CA VAL A 364 -7.25 -6.56 -26.12
C VAL A 364 -7.63 -5.09 -25.95
N TYR A 365 -8.84 -4.86 -25.46
CA TYR A 365 -9.39 -3.51 -25.27
C TYR A 365 -8.93 -2.91 -23.93
N LEU A 366 -9.08 -1.60 -23.79
CA LEU A 366 -8.78 -0.90 -22.54
C LEU A 366 -9.69 -1.38 -21.39
N PRO A 367 -9.22 -1.32 -20.13
CA PRO A 367 -10.02 -1.73 -18.98
C PRO A 367 -11.25 -0.85 -18.79
N MET A 368 -12.30 -1.43 -18.22
CA MET A 368 -13.58 -0.76 -17.94
C MET A 368 -14.06 -1.05 -16.52
N ARG A 369 -14.90 -0.18 -15.98
CA ARG A 369 -15.64 -0.49 -14.75
C ARG A 369 -16.70 -1.56 -15.02
N PRO A 370 -17.07 -2.37 -14.01
CA PRO A 370 -18.13 -3.37 -14.14
C PRO A 370 -19.46 -2.79 -14.66
N GLU A 371 -19.85 -1.60 -14.19
CA GLU A 371 -21.10 -0.94 -14.56
C GLU A 371 -21.11 -0.51 -16.03
N VAL A 372 -19.97 -0.02 -16.53
CA VAL A 372 -19.80 0.35 -17.94
C VAL A 372 -19.84 -0.90 -18.81
N ALA A 373 -19.11 -1.95 -18.44
CA ALA A 373 -19.11 -3.21 -19.16
C ALA A 373 -20.51 -3.84 -19.21
N ALA A 374 -21.28 -3.78 -18.12
CA ALA A 374 -22.67 -4.24 -18.07
C ALA A 374 -23.60 -3.42 -18.97
N GLY A 375 -23.30 -2.13 -19.20
CA GLY A 375 -24.06 -1.25 -20.09
C GLY A 375 -23.71 -1.38 -21.57
N ILE A 376 -22.68 -2.12 -21.96
CA ILE A 376 -22.27 -2.23 -23.37
C ILE A 376 -23.36 -2.85 -24.23
N ARG A 377 -23.58 -2.28 -25.43
CA ARG A 377 -24.53 -2.80 -26.42
C ARG A 377 -24.20 -4.23 -26.84
N ARG A 378 -25.21 -5.05 -27.10
CA ARG A 378 -25.09 -6.50 -27.30
C ARG A 378 -24.06 -6.89 -28.38
N GLU A 379 -23.98 -6.11 -29.46
CA GLU A 379 -23.04 -6.26 -30.56
C GLU A 379 -21.55 -6.15 -30.13
N HIS A 380 -21.27 -5.49 -29.01
CA HIS A 380 -19.93 -5.30 -28.48
C HIS A 380 -19.63 -6.16 -27.24
N GLN A 381 -20.51 -7.12 -26.90
CA GLN A 381 -20.30 -8.01 -25.75
C GLN A 381 -19.50 -9.28 -26.12
N ALA A 382 -19.37 -9.60 -27.41
CA ALA A 382 -18.71 -10.81 -27.89
C ALA A 382 -17.22 -10.87 -27.51
N GLY A 383 -16.67 -12.07 -27.37
CA GLY A 383 -15.27 -12.29 -26.98
C GLY A 383 -15.11 -12.79 -25.56
N ARG A 384 -13.85 -12.87 -25.14
CA ARG A 384 -13.43 -13.31 -23.82
C ARG A 384 -13.27 -12.08 -22.92
N TRP A 385 -13.70 -12.20 -21.68
CA TRP A 385 -13.67 -11.15 -20.68
C TRP A 385 -12.84 -11.62 -19.50
N HIS A 386 -12.07 -10.70 -18.94
CA HIS A 386 -11.26 -10.89 -17.75
C HIS A 386 -11.77 -9.94 -16.66
N ALA A 387 -12.33 -10.49 -15.59
CA ALA A 387 -12.65 -9.74 -14.38
C ALA A 387 -11.51 -9.91 -13.38
N VAL A 388 -10.92 -8.78 -12.98
CA VAL A 388 -9.71 -8.77 -12.16
C VAL A 388 -9.82 -7.72 -11.06
N ARG A 389 -9.12 -7.95 -9.94
CA ARG A 389 -8.77 -6.89 -8.98
C ARG A 389 -7.35 -6.43 -9.26
N ALA A 390 -7.16 -5.12 -9.38
CA ALA A 390 -5.89 -4.47 -9.65
C ALA A 390 -5.84 -3.08 -9.01
N ASP A 391 -4.63 -2.56 -8.76
CA ASP A 391 -4.47 -1.19 -8.22
C ASP A 391 -4.37 -0.14 -9.34
N ALA A 392 -4.02 -0.55 -10.56
CA ALA A 392 -3.93 0.32 -11.72
C ALA A 392 -4.57 -0.32 -12.96
N PRO A 393 -5.18 0.46 -13.87
CA PRO A 393 -5.74 -0.08 -15.11
C PRO A 393 -4.68 -0.72 -16.01
N SER A 394 -3.46 -0.18 -16.03
CA SER A 394 -2.34 -0.75 -16.77
C SER A 394 -1.98 -2.17 -16.30
N ASP A 395 -2.13 -2.48 -15.01
CA ASP A 395 -1.90 -3.84 -14.49
C ASP A 395 -2.96 -4.81 -15.03
N ALA A 396 -4.23 -4.40 -15.07
CA ALA A 396 -5.33 -5.19 -15.62
C ALA A 396 -5.18 -5.40 -17.14
N PHE A 397 -4.84 -4.35 -17.88
CA PHE A 397 -4.61 -4.41 -19.32
C PHE A 397 -3.45 -5.36 -19.66
N ASN A 398 -2.30 -5.19 -18.99
CA ASN A 398 -1.13 -6.04 -19.19
C ASN A 398 -1.41 -7.49 -18.81
N HIS A 399 -2.20 -7.74 -17.76
CA HIS A 399 -2.65 -9.09 -17.41
C HIS A 399 -3.45 -9.74 -18.53
N ALA A 400 -4.48 -9.05 -19.06
CA ALA A 400 -5.30 -9.59 -20.14
C ALA A 400 -4.49 -9.82 -21.41
N ARG A 401 -3.57 -8.90 -21.74
CA ARG A 401 -2.62 -9.06 -22.86
C ARG A 401 -1.72 -10.28 -22.71
N GLY A 402 -1.12 -10.49 -21.54
CA GLY A 402 -0.31 -11.68 -21.27
C GLY A 402 -1.14 -12.97 -21.28
N ALA A 403 -2.39 -12.91 -20.82
CA ALA A 403 -3.32 -14.05 -20.87
C ALA A 403 -3.69 -14.43 -22.30
N ALA A 404 -3.94 -13.43 -23.17
CA ALA A 404 -4.20 -13.63 -24.59
C ALA A 404 -2.97 -14.19 -25.33
N ALA A 405 -1.76 -13.79 -24.93
CA ALA A 405 -0.51 -14.30 -25.47
C ALA A 405 -0.12 -15.71 -24.99
N GLY A 406 -0.77 -16.22 -23.94
CA GLY A 406 -0.45 -17.53 -23.35
C GLY A 406 0.71 -17.51 -22.35
N ASP A 407 1.09 -16.35 -21.81
CA ASP A 407 2.25 -16.15 -20.92
C ASP A 407 2.01 -16.62 -19.47
N GLY A 408 1.17 -17.64 -19.26
CA GLY A 408 0.88 -18.19 -17.93
C GLY A 408 -0.02 -17.33 -17.03
N HIS A 409 -0.65 -16.28 -17.56
CA HIS A 409 -1.68 -15.51 -16.86
C HIS A 409 -3.03 -16.26 -16.94
N GLY A 410 -3.76 -16.39 -15.82
CA GLY A 410 -5.22 -16.64 -15.89
C GLY A 410 -5.80 -17.85 -15.15
N SER A 411 -5.31 -18.21 -13.97
CA SER A 411 -6.08 -19.11 -13.09
C SER A 411 -7.12 -18.29 -12.30
N PRO A 412 -8.44 -18.56 -12.41
CA PRO A 412 -9.46 -17.87 -11.62
C PRO A 412 -9.33 -18.14 -10.12
N GLY A 413 -9.76 -17.18 -9.30
CA GLY A 413 -9.83 -17.31 -7.84
C GLY A 413 -8.48 -17.26 -7.14
N VAL A 414 -7.40 -16.97 -7.86
CA VAL A 414 -6.05 -16.88 -7.32
C VAL A 414 -5.34 -15.62 -7.80
N ASP A 415 -4.29 -15.26 -7.07
CA ASP A 415 -3.34 -14.24 -7.52
C ASP A 415 -2.64 -14.75 -8.78
N CYS A 416 -2.36 -13.84 -9.72
CA CYS A 416 -1.73 -14.20 -10.97
C CYS A 416 -0.34 -14.82 -10.69
N PRO A 417 -0.06 -16.03 -11.20
CA PRO A 417 1.21 -16.71 -10.93
C PRO A 417 2.38 -16.11 -11.73
N ALA A 418 2.09 -15.27 -12.75
CA ALA A 418 3.11 -14.64 -13.57
C ALA A 418 3.94 -13.65 -12.75
N GLY A 419 5.26 -13.84 -12.75
CA GLY A 419 6.20 -13.00 -12.02
C GLY A 419 6.06 -11.53 -12.40
N GLY A 420 5.74 -10.68 -11.42
CA GLY A 420 5.58 -9.24 -11.62
C GLY A 420 4.15 -8.77 -11.96
N CYS A 421 3.18 -9.68 -12.11
CA CYS A 421 1.78 -9.32 -12.31
C CYS A 421 1.06 -9.06 -10.98
N ALA A 422 0.71 -7.80 -10.70
CA ALA A 422 -0.02 -7.40 -9.50
C ALA A 422 -1.55 -7.46 -9.70
N VAL A 423 -2.06 -8.66 -10.04
CA VAL A 423 -3.48 -8.87 -10.35
C VAL A 423 -4.02 -10.10 -9.65
N HIS A 424 -5.20 -9.97 -9.05
CA HIS A 424 -6.01 -11.10 -8.60
C HIS A 424 -7.13 -11.39 -9.60
N VAL A 425 -7.19 -12.62 -10.12
CA VAL A 425 -8.17 -12.98 -11.15
C VAL A 425 -9.46 -13.42 -10.50
N LEU A 426 -10.54 -12.66 -10.71
CA LEU A 426 -11.86 -13.01 -10.19
C LEU A 426 -12.51 -14.08 -11.06
N ALA A 427 -12.57 -13.84 -12.37
CA ALA A 427 -13.14 -14.77 -13.34
C ALA A 427 -12.66 -14.44 -14.75
N THR A 428 -12.72 -15.46 -15.62
CA THR A 428 -12.46 -15.30 -17.05
C THR A 428 -13.51 -16.08 -17.82
N GLY A 429 -14.14 -15.48 -18.84
CA GLY A 429 -15.20 -16.13 -19.61
C GLY A 429 -15.98 -15.18 -20.50
N ASN A 430 -17.25 -15.46 -20.77
CA ASN A 430 -18.13 -14.47 -21.41
C ASN A 430 -18.55 -13.37 -20.41
N LEU A 431 -19.08 -12.24 -20.92
CA LEU A 431 -19.47 -11.10 -20.09
C LEU A 431 -20.43 -11.48 -18.94
N ARG A 432 -21.44 -12.33 -19.24
CA ARG A 432 -22.41 -12.78 -18.24
C ARG A 432 -21.74 -13.54 -17.09
N HIS A 433 -20.81 -14.44 -17.42
CA HIS A 433 -20.07 -15.22 -16.42
C HIS A 433 -19.22 -14.32 -15.52
N VAL A 434 -18.48 -13.37 -16.08
CA VAL A 434 -17.61 -12.51 -15.29
C VAL A 434 -18.38 -11.50 -14.44
N LEU A 435 -19.52 -10.97 -14.92
CA LEU A 435 -20.38 -10.09 -14.13
C LEU A 435 -21.01 -10.82 -12.94
N ALA A 436 -21.43 -12.07 -13.13
CA ALA A 436 -21.96 -12.91 -12.05
C ALA A 436 -20.91 -13.22 -10.97
N ALA A 437 -19.62 -13.30 -11.33
CA ALA A 437 -18.54 -13.52 -10.38
C ALA A 437 -18.20 -12.28 -9.54
N ILE A 438 -18.43 -11.07 -10.08
CA ILE A 438 -18.16 -9.81 -9.37
C ILE A 438 -19.26 -9.47 -8.36
N ALA A 439 -20.52 -9.73 -8.72
CA ALA A 439 -21.68 -9.48 -7.87
C ALA A 439 -22.41 -10.81 -7.58
N PRO A 440 -21.86 -11.66 -6.69
CA PRO A 440 -22.52 -12.91 -6.33
C PRO A 440 -23.85 -12.63 -5.59
N GLY A 441 -24.96 -13.15 -6.12
CA GLY A 441 -26.33 -13.00 -5.57
C GLY A 441 -27.27 -12.18 -6.46
N ASP A 442 -28.41 -11.74 -5.91
CA ASP A 442 -29.45 -10.97 -6.64
C ASP A 442 -29.12 -9.46 -6.79
N ARG A 443 -27.92 -9.03 -6.39
CA ARG A 443 -27.52 -7.63 -6.48
C ARG A 443 -26.99 -7.31 -7.89
N ALA A 444 -27.90 -7.01 -8.81
CA ALA A 444 -27.53 -6.61 -10.16
C ALA A 444 -26.68 -5.34 -10.15
N LEU A 445 -25.57 -5.34 -10.89
CA LEU A 445 -24.78 -4.14 -11.18
C LEU A 445 -25.61 -3.21 -12.08
N PRO A 446 -25.83 -1.94 -11.70
CA PRO A 446 -26.59 -1.01 -12.54
C PRO A 446 -25.79 -0.73 -13.83
N PRO A 447 -26.34 -1.05 -15.02
CA PRO A 447 -25.64 -0.79 -16.27
C PRO A 447 -25.53 0.72 -16.50
N VAL A 448 -24.34 1.19 -16.86
CA VAL A 448 -24.07 2.58 -17.20
C VAL A 448 -23.58 2.66 -18.64
N GLN A 449 -24.13 3.60 -19.42
CA GLN A 449 -23.64 3.93 -20.76
C GLN A 449 -23.11 5.36 -20.75
N PRO A 450 -21.82 5.56 -20.42
CA PRO A 450 -21.21 6.88 -20.48
C PRO A 450 -21.28 7.42 -21.93
N PRO A 451 -21.38 8.75 -22.11
CA PRO A 451 -21.29 9.33 -23.44
C PRO A 451 -19.92 9.04 -24.05
N ARG A 452 -19.82 9.18 -25.38
CA ARG A 452 -18.52 9.14 -26.08
C ARG A 452 -17.77 10.46 -25.83
N ALA A 453 -17.31 10.65 -24.61
CA ALA A 453 -16.57 11.81 -24.13
C ALA A 453 -15.14 11.39 -23.76
N PHE A 454 -14.15 11.89 -24.48
CA PHE A 454 -12.76 11.54 -24.24
C PHE A 454 -11.85 12.69 -24.67
N MET A 455 -10.69 12.76 -24.04
CA MET A 455 -9.62 13.63 -24.49
C MET A 455 -8.99 13.02 -25.76
N PRO A 456 -8.83 13.80 -26.84
CA PRO A 456 -8.15 13.32 -28.03
C PRO A 456 -6.77 12.79 -27.66
N PRO A 457 -6.42 11.56 -28.08
CA PRO A 457 -5.16 10.97 -27.69
C PRO A 457 -4.00 11.72 -28.35
N ARG A 458 -2.85 11.77 -27.67
CA ARG A 458 -1.61 12.38 -28.20
C ARG A 458 -1.10 11.66 -29.46
N PHE A 459 -1.41 10.37 -29.56
CA PHE A 459 -1.11 9.50 -30.69
C PHE A 459 -2.38 8.76 -31.09
N THR A 460 -2.66 8.58 -32.38
CA THR A 460 -3.80 7.78 -32.84
C THR A 460 -3.65 6.33 -32.41
N LEU A 461 -4.27 5.97 -31.28
CA LEU A 461 -4.56 4.58 -30.93
C LEU A 461 -5.76 4.16 -31.77
N THR A 462 -5.53 3.27 -32.73
CA THR A 462 -6.54 2.79 -33.70
C THR A 462 -7.68 1.98 -33.08
N ASP A 463 -7.58 1.59 -31.81
CA ASP A 463 -8.45 0.56 -31.23
C ASP A 463 -9.34 1.10 -30.09
N ARG A 464 -10.10 2.17 -30.35
CA ARG A 464 -11.23 2.58 -29.50
C ARG A 464 -12.51 2.25 -30.24
N PHE A 465 -13.35 1.37 -29.66
CA PHE A 465 -14.62 0.84 -30.22
C PHE A 465 -15.31 1.65 -31.31
#